data_AF-A0AAU3FNF8-F1
#
_entry.id   AF-A0AAU3FNF8-F1
#
_cell.length_a   1.000
_cell.length_b   1.000
_cell.length_c   1.000
_cell.angle_alpha   90.00
_cell.angle_beta   90.00
_cell.angle_gamma   90.00
#
_symmetry.space_group_name_H-M   'P 1'
#
loop_
_entity.id
_entity.type
_entity.pdbx_description
1 polymer ?
#
loop_
_entity_poly.entity_id
_entity_poly.type
_entity_poly.pdbx_seq_one_letter_code
_entity_poly.pdbx_strand_id
1 'polypeptide(L)'
;MSDLMTTAREFANVLDAGDSSREPEAAREFVESITFASADEITAMLREILAKDWMGLPPWARNLAYRLACLQRPSDAELLREAASDLLAFGPDWDAQAAILKEAATGCEDPLR
;
A
#
# COMPACT_ATOMS: atom_id res chain seq x y z
N MET A 1 5.30 0.52 18.29
CA MET A 1 4.37 0.88 17.19
C MET A 1 5.12 1.89 16.33
N SER A 2 5.32 1.63 15.04
CA SER A 2 6.07 2.54 14.17
C SER A 2 5.31 3.85 13.97
N ASP A 3 6.05 4.91 13.64
CA ASP A 3 5.48 6.22 13.30
C ASP A 3 4.46 6.08 12.14
N LEU A 4 4.80 5.28 11.13
CA LEU A 4 3.91 4.97 10.00
C LEU A 4 2.57 4.37 10.43
N MET A 5 2.57 3.42 11.37
CA MET A 5 1.31 2.82 11.83
C MET A 5 0.42 3.86 12.53
N THR A 6 1.04 4.81 13.25
CA THR A 6 0.31 5.86 13.96
C THR A 6 -0.33 6.83 12.97
N THR A 7 0.44 7.34 12.01
CA THR A 7 -0.06 8.27 10.99
C THR A 7 -1.08 7.61 10.06
N ALA A 8 -0.91 6.34 9.69
CA ALA A 8 -1.90 5.61 8.88
C ALA A 8 -3.25 5.43 9.59
N ARG A 9 -3.23 5.08 10.89
CA ARG A 9 -4.47 4.96 11.68
C ARG A 9 -5.15 6.31 11.87
N GLU A 10 -4.38 7.37 12.14
CA GLU A 10 -4.95 8.72 12.25
C GLU A 10 -5.60 9.17 10.94
N PHE A 11 -4.93 8.93 9.81
CA PHE A 11 -5.49 9.24 8.51
C PHE A 11 -6.79 8.46 8.23
N ALA A 12 -6.80 7.15 8.51
CA ALA A 12 -8.02 6.34 8.41
C ALA A 12 -9.16 6.85 9.30
N ASN A 13 -8.85 7.24 10.55
CA ASN A 13 -9.85 7.77 11.48
C ASN A 13 -10.43 9.12 11.00
N VAL A 14 -9.59 10.01 10.45
CA VAL A 14 -10.04 11.31 9.90
C VAL A 14 -10.99 11.10 8.72
N LEU A 15 -10.68 10.13 7.85
CA LEU A 15 -11.53 9.76 6.72
C LEU A 15 -12.86 9.16 7.17
N ASP A 16 -12.84 8.23 8.13
CA ASP A 16 -14.05 7.61 8.70
C ASP A 16 -14.97 8.66 9.38
N ALA A 17 -14.37 9.63 10.07
CA ALA A 17 -15.10 10.74 10.68
C ALA A 17 -15.64 11.76 9.65
N GLY A 18 -15.19 11.72 8.40
CA GLY A 18 -15.53 12.70 7.37
C GLY A 18 -15.04 14.11 7.69
N ASP A 19 -13.96 14.25 8.47
CA ASP A 19 -13.41 15.55 8.86
C ASP A 19 -12.52 16.13 7.76
N SER A 20 -13.16 16.75 6.77
CA SER A 20 -12.50 17.38 5.62
C SER A 20 -11.54 18.51 5.99
N SER A 21 -11.63 19.06 7.20
CA SER A 21 -10.71 20.10 7.67
C SER A 21 -9.34 19.54 8.06
N ARG A 22 -9.31 18.29 8.54
CA ARG A 22 -8.09 17.60 9.00
C ARG A 22 -7.50 16.65 7.96
N GLU A 23 -8.28 16.26 6.96
CA GLU A 23 -7.85 15.34 5.91
C GLU A 23 -6.53 15.75 5.22
N PRO A 24 -6.32 17.02 4.82
CA PRO A 24 -5.07 17.39 4.15
C PRO A 24 -3.83 17.25 5.03
N GLU A 25 -3.94 17.55 6.32
CA GLU A 25 -2.84 17.43 7.27
C GLU A 25 -2.52 15.97 7.57
N ALA A 26 -3.53 15.15 7.85
CA ALA A 26 -3.36 13.72 8.10
C ALA A 26 -2.78 12.99 6.86
N ALA A 27 -3.22 13.36 5.65
CA ALA A 27 -2.65 12.84 4.41
C ALA A 27 -1.17 13.24 4.25
N ARG A 28 -0.81 14.48 4.57
CA ARG A 28 0.58 14.97 4.51
C ARG A 28 1.48 14.19 5.49
N GLU A 29 1.03 14.02 6.73
CA GLU A 29 1.77 13.28 7.76
C GLU A 29 1.95 11.80 7.38
N PHE A 30 0.91 11.16 6.83
CA PHE A 30 1.01 9.81 6.29
C PHE A 30 2.04 9.72 5.16
N VAL A 31 2.00 10.66 4.19
CA VAL A 31 2.96 10.69 3.08
C VAL A 31 4.39 10.92 3.56
N GLU A 32 4.59 11.81 4.54
CA GLU A 32 5.90 12.06 5.15
C GLU A 32 6.45 10.80 5.82
N SER A 33 5.63 10.15 6.66
CA SER A 33 6.03 8.95 7.40
C SER A 33 6.30 7.76 6.46
N ILE A 34 5.45 7.52 5.45
CA ILE A 34 5.60 6.38 4.54
C ILE A 34 6.80 6.51 3.59
N THR A 35 7.20 7.74 3.26
CA THR A 35 8.34 7.98 2.35
C THR A 35 9.66 7.46 2.93
N PHE A 36 9.79 7.41 4.25
CA PHE A 36 11.00 6.93 4.94
C PHE A 36 10.85 5.54 5.56
N ALA A 37 9.69 4.91 5.43
CA ALA A 37 9.42 3.59 5.99
C ALA A 37 10.06 2.47 5.16
N SER A 38 10.49 1.42 5.85
CA SER A 38 10.95 0.18 5.22
C SER A 38 9.79 -0.61 4.61
N ALA A 39 10.10 -1.51 3.66
CA ALA A 39 9.12 -2.43 3.09
C ALA A 39 8.41 -3.29 4.16
N ASP A 40 9.11 -3.68 5.23
CA ASP A 40 8.50 -4.43 6.35
C ASP A 40 7.49 -3.59 7.12
N GLU A 41 7.83 -2.33 7.42
CA GLU A 41 6.91 -1.42 8.10
C GLU A 41 5.68 -1.11 7.25
N ILE A 42 5.88 -0.90 5.94
CA ILE A 42 4.80 -0.64 4.99
C ILE A 42 3.86 -1.85 4.89
N THR A 43 4.40 -3.05 4.67
CA THR A 43 3.58 -4.27 4.53
C THR A 43 2.89 -4.64 5.84
N ALA A 44 3.54 -4.46 6.99
CA ALA A 44 2.91 -4.64 8.30
C ALA A 44 1.75 -3.65 8.50
N MET A 45 1.94 -2.37 8.14
CA MET A 45 0.88 -1.36 8.19
C MET A 45 -0.30 -1.72 7.28
N LEU A 46 -0.04 -2.06 6.02
CA LEU A 46 -1.09 -2.42 5.07
C LEU A 46 -1.91 -3.62 5.55
N ARG A 47 -1.23 -4.70 5.98
CA ARG A 47 -1.89 -5.91 6.48
C ARG A 47 -2.78 -5.61 7.69
N GLU A 48 -2.32 -4.75 8.60
CA GLU A 48 -3.10 -4.40 9.79
C GLU A 48 -4.32 -3.53 9.45
N ILE A 49 -4.12 -2.45 8.68
CA ILE A 49 -5.20 -1.53 8.31
C ILE A 49 -6.26 -2.26 7.49
N LEU A 50 -5.86 -3.00 6.46
CA LEU A 50 -6.78 -3.72 5.57
C LEU A 50 -7.53 -4.86 6.26
N ALA A 51 -6.92 -5.51 7.25
CA ALA A 51 -7.60 -6.53 8.06
C ALA A 51 -8.68 -5.93 8.97
N LYS A 52 -8.48 -4.70 9.45
CA LYS A 52 -9.47 -3.99 10.29
C LYS A 52 -10.59 -3.40 9.44
N ASP A 53 -10.22 -2.70 8.37
CA ASP A 53 -11.14 -2.13 7.41
C ASP A 53 -10.46 -1.99 6.04
N TRP A 54 -10.93 -2.79 5.08
CA TRP A 54 -10.46 -2.76 3.70
C TRP A 54 -10.62 -1.37 3.04
N MET A 55 -11.62 -0.59 3.47
CA MET A 55 -11.86 0.76 2.97
C MET A 55 -11.17 1.86 3.79
N GLY A 56 -10.44 1.48 4.85
CA GLY A 56 -9.86 2.43 5.81
C GLY A 56 -8.79 3.35 5.23
N LEU A 57 -8.20 3.00 4.08
CA LEU A 57 -7.33 3.90 3.31
C LEU A 57 -7.82 4.06 1.87
N PRO A 58 -7.73 5.28 1.31
CA PRO A 58 -8.15 5.54 -0.05
C PRO A 58 -7.22 4.80 -1.03
N PRO A 59 -7.71 4.44 -2.23
CA PRO A 59 -6.92 3.68 -3.19
C PRO A 59 -5.55 4.31 -3.52
N TRP A 60 -5.45 5.65 -3.56
CA TRP A 60 -4.18 6.32 -3.83
C TRP A 60 -3.12 6.02 -2.75
N ALA A 61 -3.52 5.95 -1.47
CA ALA A 61 -2.60 5.76 -0.34
C ALA A 61 -2.05 4.33 -0.31
N ARG A 62 -2.91 3.35 -0.56
CA ARG A 62 -2.51 1.93 -0.68
C ARG A 62 -1.64 1.69 -1.89
N ASN A 63 -1.98 2.27 -3.03
CA ASN A 63 -1.17 2.21 -4.23
C ASN A 63 0.23 2.83 -4.04
N LEU A 64 0.32 3.96 -3.33
CA LEU A 64 1.61 4.56 -2.97
C LEU A 64 2.42 3.61 -2.08
N ALA A 65 1.80 3.08 -1.03
CA ALA A 65 2.41 2.15 -0.09
C ALA A 65 2.97 0.91 -0.78
N TYR A 66 2.16 0.18 -1.54
CA TYR A 66 2.61 -1.00 -2.28
C TYR A 66 3.73 -0.67 -3.26
N ARG A 67 3.67 0.46 -3.98
CA ARG A 67 4.74 0.85 -4.92
C ARG A 67 6.06 1.10 -4.21
N LEU A 68 6.06 1.80 -3.07
CA LEU A 68 7.26 2.02 -2.29
C LEU A 68 7.84 0.70 -1.76
N ALA A 69 7.00 -0.20 -1.27
CA ALA A 69 7.44 -1.52 -0.82
C ALA A 69 8.03 -2.35 -1.98
N CYS A 70 7.36 -2.42 -3.13
CA CYS A 70 7.84 -3.13 -4.32
C CYS A 70 9.16 -2.56 -4.86
N LEU A 71 9.38 -1.25 -4.78
CA LEU A 71 10.66 -0.62 -5.18
C LEU A 71 11.82 -1.05 -4.27
N GLN A 72 11.55 -1.24 -2.97
CA GLN A 72 12.54 -1.71 -2.01
C GLN A 72 12.78 -3.23 -2.12
N ARG A 73 11.78 -4.00 -2.59
CA ARG A 73 11.84 -5.46 -2.74
C ARG A 73 11.33 -5.92 -4.12
N PRO A 74 12.05 -5.61 -5.20
CA PRO A 74 11.59 -5.89 -6.56
C PRO A 74 11.50 -7.38 -6.91
N SER A 75 12.07 -8.25 -6.07
CA SER A 75 12.08 -9.72 -6.28
C SER A 75 11.20 -10.49 -5.28
N ASP A 76 10.42 -9.78 -4.47
CA ASP A 76 9.49 -10.41 -3.52
C ASP A 76 8.18 -10.75 -4.23
N ALA A 77 8.07 -12.01 -4.68
CA ALA A 77 6.93 -12.48 -5.46
C ALA A 77 5.60 -12.40 -4.70
N GLU A 78 5.60 -12.58 -3.38
CA GLU A 78 4.40 -12.48 -2.55
C GLU A 78 3.91 -11.04 -2.52
N LEU A 79 4.82 -10.09 -2.24
CA LEU A 79 4.51 -8.66 -2.24
C LEU A 79 3.99 -8.18 -3.59
N LEU A 80 4.61 -8.61 -4.70
CA LEU A 80 4.17 -8.26 -6.05
C LEU A 80 2.74 -8.78 -6.33
N ARG A 81 2.40 -9.98 -5.86
CA ARG A 81 1.05 -10.55 -5.98
C ARG A 81 0.02 -9.82 -5.11
N GLU A 82 0.38 -9.46 -3.88
CA GLU A 82 -0.46 -8.64 -2.99
C GLU A 82 -0.78 -7.29 -3.64
N ALA A 83 0.25 -6.58 -4.11
CA ALA A 83 0.11 -5.29 -4.79
C ALA A 83 -0.75 -5.36 -6.07
N ALA A 84 -0.57 -6.41 -6.88
CA ALA A 84 -1.39 -6.62 -8.06
C ALA A 84 -2.86 -6.87 -7.71
N SER A 85 -3.12 -7.58 -6.62
CA SER A 85 -4.48 -7.89 -6.17
C SER A 85 -5.20 -6.65 -5.66
N ASP A 86 -4.51 -5.75 -4.95
CA ASP A 86 -5.06 -4.46 -4.50
C ASP A 86 -5.43 -3.56 -5.68
N LEU A 87 -4.58 -3.49 -6.72
CA LEU A 87 -4.87 -2.71 -7.94
C LEU A 87 -6.16 -3.18 -8.66
N LEU A 88 -6.36 -4.50 -8.76
CA LEU A 88 -7.53 -5.08 -9.44
C LEU A 88 -8.84 -4.85 -8.69
N ALA A 89 -8.78 -4.42 -7.42
CA ALA A 89 -9.97 -4.12 -6.65
C ALA A 89 -10.59 -2.76 -7.01
N PHE A 90 -9.93 -1.91 -7.81
CA PHE A 90 -10.37 -0.56 -8.15
C PHE A 90 -10.50 -0.31 -9.65
N GLY A 91 -11.43 -1.04 -10.29
CA GLY A 91 -11.79 -0.84 -11.70
C GLY A 91 -10.66 -1.17 -12.70
N PRO A 92 -10.93 -1.08 -14.01
CA PRO A 92 -10.02 -1.57 -15.04
C PRO A 92 -8.79 -0.68 -15.28
N ASP A 93 -8.76 0.53 -14.72
CA ASP A 93 -7.71 1.53 -14.99
C ASP A 93 -6.30 1.04 -14.61
N TRP A 94 -6.22 0.08 -13.68
CA TRP A 94 -4.97 -0.45 -13.15
C TRP A 94 -4.66 -1.89 -13.61
N ASP A 95 -5.49 -2.48 -14.48
CA ASP A 95 -5.34 -3.87 -14.91
C ASP A 95 -4.00 -4.13 -15.59
N ALA A 96 -3.52 -3.17 -16.40
CA ALA A 96 -2.23 -3.28 -17.08
C ALA A 96 -1.06 -3.32 -16.07
N GLN A 97 -1.09 -2.47 -15.05
CA GLN A 97 -0.08 -2.43 -14.00
C GLN A 97 -0.13 -3.69 -13.13
N ALA A 98 -1.34 -4.17 -12.80
CA ALA A 98 -1.51 -5.43 -12.09
C ALA A 98 -0.95 -6.63 -12.89
N ALA A 99 -1.16 -6.65 -14.21
CA ALA A 99 -0.59 -7.68 -15.10
C ALA A 99 0.94 -7.68 -15.08
N ILE A 100 1.57 -6.49 -15.15
CA ILE A 100 3.03 -6.33 -15.07
C ILE A 100 3.57 -6.89 -13.74
N LEU A 101 2.92 -6.57 -12.61
CA LEU A 101 3.33 -7.07 -11.30
C LEU A 101 3.20 -8.60 -11.19
N LYS A 102 2.13 -9.20 -11.75
CA LYS A 102 1.94 -10.66 -11.78
C LYS A 102 2.99 -11.36 -12.63
N GLU A 103 3.35 -10.79 -13.77
CA GLU A 103 4.42 -11.31 -14.62
C GLU A 103 5.77 -11.24 -13.90
N ALA A 104 6.08 -10.11 -13.26
CA ALA A 104 7.28 -9.96 -12.46
C ALA A 104 7.34 -10.98 -11.32
N ALA A 105 6.24 -11.20 -10.60
CA ALA A 105 6.17 -12.19 -9.51
C ALA A 105 6.50 -13.61 -10.02
N THR A 106 5.91 -14.01 -11.15
CA THR A 106 6.18 -15.31 -11.79
C THR A 106 7.66 -15.44 -12.14
N GLY A 107 8.25 -14.37 -12.70
CA GLY A 107 9.66 -14.35 -13.07
C GLY A 107 10.64 -14.35 -11.88
N CYS A 108 10.19 -14.07 -10.66
CA CYS A 108 11.01 -14.17 -9.44
C CYS A 108 11.04 -15.60 -8.88
N GLU A 109 10.01 -16.39 -9.18
CA GLU A 109 9.88 -17.77 -8.74
C GLU A 109 10.51 -18.75 -9.74
N ASP A 110 10.86 -18.30 -10.95
CA ASP A 110 11.52 -19.11 -11.98
C ASP A 110 12.99 -19.39 -11.60
N PRO A 111 13.36 -20.64 -11.28
CA PRO A 111 14.71 -20.99 -10.86
C PRO A 111 15.74 -21.00 -12.01
N LEU A 112 15.32 -20.70 -13.24
CA LEU A 112 16.18 -20.67 -14.43
C LEU A 112 16.64 -19.26 -14.83
N ARG A 113 16.35 -18.24 -14.01
CA ARG A 113 16.85 -16.86 -14.19
C ARG A 113 18.10 -16.56 -13.36
#